data_AF-A0A8J3X269-F1
#
_entry.id   AF-A0A8J3X269-F1
#
_cell.length_a   1.000
_cell.length_b   1.000
_cell.length_c   1.000
_cell.angle_alpha   90.00
_cell.angle_beta   90.00
_cell.angle_gamma   90.00
#
_symmetry.space_group_name_H-M   'P 1'
#
loop_
_entity.id
_entity.type
_entity.pdbx_description
1 polymer ?
#
loop_
_entity_poly.entity_id
_entity_poly.type
_entity_poly.pdbx_seq_one_letter_code
_entity_poly.pdbx_strand_id
1 'polypeptide(L)'
;MAGDTDQALGVLVQQAKPLFIKWLAAINVFIDLEESMNQAESAKARGLAGGFLLIMVLMCALAIVIAVVVAWWITRGITRPLAEAVTVLSAVAGGDLTRRLNITSHDEVGQLGRSLNTALTTVGEVMTGFAHSADGVTSASERISGLSDRIASGAEESSARADVVADTAGGVSRNVQGVAAASEQMGSSIREIARNANEAAVAGRAMARHGNDHRHGGATGRSRSPRRSKPPTNSSRYRVSSSPWWAGSGSEAVALTPPASRPEGSRPEGSRPEGSAPPGGRVSAAGSGSSPRRGSWRRHGAVRGRRR
;
A
#
# COMPACT_ATOMS: atom_id res chain seq x y z
N MET A 1 -11.92 -146.86 -26.86
CA MET A 1 -11.42 -145.47 -26.82
C MET A 1 -10.63 -145.21 -25.53
N ALA A 2 -9.60 -146.02 -25.23
CA ALA A 2 -8.80 -145.90 -23.99
C ALA A 2 -7.30 -145.65 -24.24
N GLY A 3 -6.85 -145.63 -25.51
CA GLY A 3 -5.46 -145.33 -25.88
C GLY A 3 -5.18 -143.85 -26.22
N ASP A 4 -6.23 -143.05 -26.44
CA ASP A 4 -6.10 -141.62 -26.75
C ASP A 4 -5.90 -140.76 -25.50
N THR A 5 -6.29 -141.26 -24.32
CA THR A 5 -6.18 -140.52 -23.06
C THR A 5 -4.75 -140.45 -22.54
N ASP A 6 -3.94 -141.51 -22.70
CA ASP A 6 -2.52 -141.49 -22.31
C ASP A 6 -1.67 -140.66 -23.29
N GLN A 7 -1.99 -140.67 -24.59
CA GLN A 7 -1.36 -139.78 -25.56
C GLN A 7 -1.76 -138.31 -25.38
N ALA A 8 -3.04 -138.04 -25.08
CA ALA A 8 -3.50 -136.68 -24.75
C ALA A 8 -2.90 -136.16 -23.44
N LEU A 9 -2.76 -137.01 -22.41
CA LEU A 9 -2.05 -136.69 -21.17
C LEU A 9 -0.56 -136.43 -21.43
N GLY A 10 0.08 -137.20 -22.31
CA GLY A 10 1.46 -136.99 -22.74
C GLY A 10 1.68 -135.63 -23.41
N VAL A 11 0.81 -135.25 -24.35
CA VAL A 11 0.86 -133.94 -25.05
C VAL A 11 0.56 -132.79 -24.09
N LEU A 12 -0.42 -132.95 -23.20
CA LEU A 12 -0.80 -131.93 -22.22
C LEU A 12 0.31 -131.69 -21.18
N VAL A 13 0.97 -132.75 -20.71
CA VAL A 13 2.04 -132.64 -19.71
C VAL A 13 3.39 -132.27 -20.33
N GLN A 14 3.75 -132.80 -21.50
CA GLN A 14 5.06 -132.51 -22.13
C GLN A 14 5.08 -131.21 -22.94
N GLN A 15 3.97 -130.83 -23.59
CA GLN A 15 3.94 -129.67 -24.47
C GLN A 15 3.14 -128.50 -23.87
N ALA A 16 1.91 -128.76 -23.39
CA ALA A 16 1.05 -127.67 -22.90
C ALA A 16 1.53 -127.11 -21.54
N LYS A 17 1.97 -127.94 -20.60
CA LYS A 17 2.50 -127.49 -19.30
C LYS A 17 3.69 -126.51 -19.41
N PRO A 18 4.78 -126.79 -20.16
CA PRO A 18 5.88 -125.83 -20.28
C PRO A 18 5.49 -124.56 -21.06
N LEU A 19 4.58 -124.67 -22.04
CA LEU A 19 4.03 -123.49 -22.73
C LEU A 19 3.19 -122.62 -21.79
N PHE A 20 2.38 -123.24 -20.92
CA PHE A 20 1.58 -122.54 -19.92
C PHE A 20 2.47 -121.87 -18.85
N ILE A 21 3.55 -122.52 -18.42
CA ILE A 21 4.54 -121.92 -17.51
C ILE A 21 5.24 -120.73 -18.16
N LYS A 22 5.63 -120.83 -19.44
CA LYS A 22 6.22 -119.70 -20.19
C LYS A 22 5.23 -118.55 -20.34
N TRP A 23 3.95 -118.85 -20.60
CA TRP A 23 2.89 -117.85 -20.69
C TRP A 23 2.65 -117.15 -19.36
N LEU A 24 2.54 -117.89 -18.25
CA LEU A 24 2.44 -117.32 -16.90
C LEU A 24 3.67 -116.47 -16.55
N ALA A 25 4.87 -116.92 -16.89
CA ALA A 25 6.10 -116.15 -16.67
C ALA A 25 6.10 -114.86 -17.51
N ALA A 26 5.67 -114.91 -18.77
CA ALA A 26 5.54 -113.74 -19.63
C ALA A 26 4.50 -112.75 -19.09
N ILE A 27 3.38 -113.23 -18.53
CA ILE A 27 2.38 -112.39 -17.86
C ILE A 27 2.97 -111.72 -16.62
N ASN A 28 3.69 -112.46 -15.77
CA ASN A 28 4.31 -111.85 -14.57
C ASN A 28 5.32 -110.76 -14.95
N VAL A 29 6.16 -111.01 -15.96
CA VAL A 29 7.10 -109.99 -16.48
C VAL A 29 6.36 -108.77 -17.04
N PHE A 30 5.20 -108.97 -17.68
CA PHE A 30 4.38 -107.87 -18.17
C PHE A 30 3.73 -107.07 -17.04
N ILE A 31 3.21 -107.75 -16.02
CA ILE A 31 2.65 -107.11 -14.81
C ILE A 31 3.73 -106.30 -14.08
N ASP A 32 4.92 -106.88 -13.89
CA ASP A 32 6.04 -106.18 -13.24
C ASP A 32 6.48 -104.95 -14.06
N LEU A 33 6.47 -105.05 -15.40
CA LEU A 33 6.77 -103.94 -16.29
C LEU A 33 5.71 -102.83 -16.17
N GLU A 34 4.42 -103.16 -16.24
CA GLU A 34 3.33 -102.19 -16.07
C GLU A 34 3.35 -101.54 -14.69
N GLU A 35 3.59 -102.31 -13.63
CA GLU A 35 3.70 -101.79 -12.28
C GLU A 35 4.88 -100.81 -12.15
N SER A 36 6.05 -101.15 -12.70
CA SER A 36 7.21 -100.26 -12.70
C SER A 36 6.96 -98.96 -13.49
N MET A 37 6.26 -99.05 -14.63
CA MET A 37 5.90 -97.90 -15.46
C MET A 37 4.89 -97.01 -14.75
N ASN A 38 3.85 -97.59 -14.14
CA ASN A 38 2.82 -96.86 -13.41
C ASN A 38 3.37 -96.17 -12.15
N GLN A 39 4.28 -96.82 -11.43
CA GLN A 39 4.98 -96.22 -10.29
C GLN A 39 5.87 -95.04 -10.74
N ALA A 40 6.59 -95.17 -11.87
CA ALA A 40 7.43 -94.11 -12.41
C ALA A 40 6.62 -92.89 -12.90
N GLU A 41 5.45 -93.09 -13.51
CA GLU A 41 4.54 -91.99 -13.88
C GLU A 41 3.88 -91.34 -12.67
N SER A 42 3.42 -92.13 -11.70
CA SER A 42 2.85 -91.63 -10.45
C SER A 42 3.85 -90.80 -9.64
N ALA A 43 5.13 -91.17 -9.65
CA ALA A 43 6.20 -90.40 -9.02
C ALA A 43 6.43 -89.04 -9.71
N LYS A 44 6.38 -88.98 -11.04
CA LYS A 44 6.47 -87.72 -11.81
C LYS A 44 5.27 -86.81 -11.54
N ALA A 45 4.05 -87.36 -11.51
CA ALA A 45 2.83 -86.61 -11.20
C ALA A 45 2.88 -85.99 -9.80
N ARG A 46 3.36 -86.73 -8.79
CA ARG A 46 3.56 -86.21 -7.42
C ARG A 46 4.64 -85.14 -7.35
N GLY A 47 5.75 -85.30 -8.09
CA GLY A 47 6.82 -84.31 -8.16
C GLY A 47 6.39 -82.99 -8.80
N LEU A 48 5.62 -83.06 -9.89
CA LEU A 48 5.05 -81.87 -10.55
C LEU A 48 4.07 -81.14 -9.62
N ALA A 49 3.19 -81.86 -8.92
CA ALA A 49 2.25 -81.27 -7.96
C ALA A 49 2.96 -80.50 -6.82
N GLY A 50 4.07 -81.03 -6.30
CA GLY A 50 4.89 -80.34 -5.28
C GLY A 50 5.55 -79.05 -5.82
N GLY A 51 6.02 -79.08 -7.08
CA GLY A 51 6.58 -77.91 -7.74
C GLY A 51 5.56 -76.79 -7.98
N PHE A 52 4.32 -77.14 -8.33
CA PHE A 52 3.23 -76.17 -8.54
C PHE A 52 2.88 -75.40 -7.26
N LEU A 53 2.81 -76.07 -6.10
CA LEU A 53 2.54 -75.40 -4.82
C LEU A 53 3.63 -74.37 -4.49
N LEU A 54 4.91 -74.72 -4.69
CA LEU A 54 6.01 -73.79 -4.46
C LEU A 54 5.92 -72.56 -5.38
N ILE A 55 5.67 -72.76 -6.67
CA ILE A 55 5.51 -71.64 -7.63
C ILE A 55 4.33 -70.76 -7.25
N MET A 56 3.18 -71.35 -6.85
CA MET A 56 2.00 -70.61 -6.42
C MET A 56 2.30 -69.76 -5.17
N VAL A 57 2.98 -70.32 -4.18
CA VAL A 57 3.39 -69.61 -2.96
C VAL A 57 4.38 -68.49 -3.31
N LEU A 58 5.36 -68.73 -4.19
CA LEU A 58 6.30 -67.71 -4.62
C LEU A 58 5.62 -66.57 -5.39
N MET A 59 4.64 -66.87 -6.25
CA MET A 59 3.85 -65.85 -6.95
C MET A 59 2.98 -65.04 -5.99
N CYS A 60 2.38 -65.70 -4.99
CA CYS A 60 1.59 -65.02 -3.96
C CYS A 60 2.48 -64.11 -3.11
N ALA A 61 3.65 -64.60 -2.68
CA ALA A 61 4.64 -63.81 -1.96
C ALA A 61 5.13 -62.61 -2.78
N LEU A 62 5.43 -62.82 -4.07
CA LEU A 62 5.83 -61.74 -4.97
C LEU A 62 4.72 -60.69 -5.13
N ALA A 63 3.45 -61.12 -5.28
CA ALA A 63 2.31 -60.21 -5.35
C ALA A 63 2.16 -59.37 -4.09
N ILE A 64 2.34 -59.96 -2.90
CA ILE A 64 2.32 -59.24 -1.62
C ILE A 64 3.46 -58.22 -1.55
N VAL A 65 4.69 -58.61 -1.94
CA VAL A 65 5.84 -57.70 -1.95
C VAL A 65 5.57 -56.50 -2.87
N ILE A 66 5.05 -56.73 -4.08
CA ILE A 66 4.70 -55.65 -5.01
C ILE A 66 3.61 -54.75 -4.40
N ALA A 67 2.57 -55.33 -3.81
CA ALA A 67 1.50 -54.57 -3.17
C ALA A 67 2.04 -53.64 -2.04
N VAL A 68 2.94 -54.15 -1.19
CA VAL A 68 3.57 -53.37 -0.13
C VAL A 68 4.45 -52.24 -0.70
N VAL A 69 5.24 -52.52 -1.74
CA VAL A 69 6.09 -51.51 -2.39
C VAL A 69 5.25 -50.40 -3.01
N VAL A 70 4.18 -50.75 -3.73
CA VAL A 70 3.25 -49.78 -4.33
C VAL A 70 2.53 -48.96 -3.26
N ALA A 71 2.01 -49.61 -2.20
CA ALA A 71 1.37 -48.92 -1.10
C ALA A 71 2.31 -47.92 -0.40
N TRP A 72 3.58 -48.31 -0.21
CA TRP A 72 4.61 -47.44 0.36
C TRP A 72 4.93 -46.25 -0.54
N TRP A 73 5.05 -46.46 -1.86
CA TRP A 73 5.23 -45.39 -2.84
C TRP A 73 4.06 -44.41 -2.87
N ILE A 74 2.81 -44.89 -2.92
CA ILE A 74 1.62 -44.03 -2.91
C ILE A 74 1.54 -43.22 -1.60
N THR A 75 1.77 -43.88 -0.46
CA THR A 75 1.70 -43.21 0.84
C THR A 75 2.74 -42.10 0.95
N ARG A 76 3.97 -42.36 0.47
CA ARG A 76 5.07 -41.39 0.52
C ARG A 76 4.95 -40.29 -0.55
N GLY A 77 4.42 -40.60 -1.72
CA GLY A 77 4.30 -39.66 -2.85
C GLY A 77 3.06 -38.79 -2.80
N ILE A 78 1.95 -39.30 -2.25
CA ILE A 78 0.64 -38.64 -2.32
C ILE A 78 0.07 -38.41 -0.93
N THR A 79 -0.16 -39.48 -0.16
CA THR A 79 -0.92 -39.40 1.09
C THR A 79 -0.25 -38.51 2.13
N ARG A 80 1.07 -38.64 2.32
CA ARG A 80 1.81 -37.84 3.29
C ARG A 80 1.89 -36.36 2.91
N PRO A 81 2.30 -35.97 1.68
CA PRO A 81 2.28 -34.56 1.27
C PRO A 81 0.90 -33.91 1.37
N LEU A 82 -0.18 -34.63 1.05
CA LEU A 82 -1.54 -34.12 1.21
C LEU A 82 -1.93 -33.92 2.68
N ALA A 83 -1.53 -34.83 3.57
CA ALA A 83 -1.74 -34.64 5.01
C ALA A 83 -0.97 -33.44 5.57
N GLU A 84 0.26 -33.21 5.08
CA GLU A 84 1.04 -32.01 5.41
C GLU A 84 0.35 -30.74 4.89
N ALA A 85 -0.21 -30.76 3.68
CA ALA A 85 -0.99 -29.66 3.10
C ALA A 85 -2.22 -29.31 3.96
N VAL A 86 -2.97 -30.33 4.41
CA VAL A 86 -4.10 -30.13 5.32
C VAL A 86 -3.64 -29.49 6.63
N THR A 87 -2.52 -29.96 7.20
CA THR A 87 -1.98 -29.41 8.44
C THR A 87 -1.60 -27.92 8.30
N VAL A 88 -0.95 -27.56 7.18
CA VAL A 88 -0.62 -26.15 6.87
C VAL A 88 -1.90 -25.32 6.70
N LEU A 89 -2.89 -25.83 5.95
CA LEU A 89 -4.17 -25.13 5.77
C LEU A 89 -4.95 -24.96 7.08
N SER A 90 -4.88 -25.93 8.00
CA SER A 90 -5.46 -25.79 9.35
C SER A 90 -4.75 -24.69 10.16
N ALA A 91 -3.42 -24.57 10.06
CA ALA A 91 -2.69 -23.49 10.69
C ALA A 91 -3.10 -22.11 10.11
N VAL A 92 -3.26 -22.05 8.79
CA VAL A 92 -3.74 -20.85 8.07
C VAL A 92 -5.16 -20.49 8.49
N ALA A 93 -6.05 -21.47 8.69
CA ALA A 93 -7.38 -21.23 9.24
C ALA A 93 -7.34 -20.69 10.68
N GLY A 94 -6.28 -21.02 11.44
CA GLY A 94 -5.97 -20.41 12.74
C GLY A 94 -5.26 -19.06 12.67
N GLY A 95 -5.01 -18.52 11.47
CA GLY A 95 -4.33 -17.23 11.24
C GLY A 95 -2.81 -17.31 11.11
N ASP A 96 -2.20 -18.50 11.21
CA ASP A 96 -0.76 -18.67 11.02
C ASP A 96 -0.42 -18.81 9.52
N LEU A 97 -0.11 -17.67 8.89
CA LEU A 97 0.36 -17.58 7.51
C LEU A 97 1.88 -17.80 7.38
N THR A 98 2.60 -18.19 8.42
CA THR A 98 4.06 -18.37 8.37
C THR A 98 4.47 -19.78 7.93
N ARG A 99 3.57 -20.76 8.08
CA ARG A 99 3.80 -22.15 7.68
C ARG A 99 3.90 -22.29 6.16
N ARG A 100 4.76 -23.19 5.72
CA ARG A 100 4.99 -23.52 4.30
C ARG A 100 5.08 -25.03 4.12
N LEU A 101 4.65 -25.51 2.96
CA LEU A 101 4.88 -26.90 2.57
C LEU A 101 6.32 -27.09 2.12
N ASN A 102 6.95 -28.18 2.57
CA ASN A 102 8.24 -28.60 2.06
C ASN A 102 8.04 -29.40 0.77
N ILE A 103 8.52 -28.87 -0.35
CA ILE A 103 8.23 -29.43 -1.67
C ILE A 103 9.42 -30.22 -2.16
N THR A 104 9.32 -31.54 -2.08
CA THR A 104 10.34 -32.45 -2.60
C THR A 104 9.93 -33.10 -3.93
N SER A 105 8.64 -33.07 -4.28
CA SER A 105 8.12 -33.72 -5.47
C SER A 105 8.09 -32.80 -6.70
N HIS A 106 8.23 -33.40 -7.87
CA HIS A 106 8.21 -32.74 -9.19
C HIS A 106 6.94 -33.04 -9.99
N ASP A 107 6.00 -33.78 -9.39
CA ASP A 107 4.70 -34.13 -9.95
C ASP A 107 3.63 -33.05 -9.68
N GLU A 108 2.37 -33.38 -9.97
CA GLU A 108 1.19 -32.55 -9.73
C GLU A 108 1.00 -32.23 -8.24
N VAL A 109 1.38 -33.14 -7.34
CA VAL A 109 1.33 -32.90 -5.89
C VAL A 109 2.37 -31.85 -5.49
N GLY A 110 3.56 -31.91 -6.08
CA GLY A 110 4.58 -30.87 -5.95
C GLY A 110 4.13 -29.52 -6.52
N GLN A 111 3.42 -29.53 -7.66
CA GLN A 111 2.86 -28.32 -8.26
C GLN A 111 1.78 -27.70 -7.35
N LEU A 112 0.88 -28.51 -6.79
CA LEU A 112 -0.11 -28.07 -5.81
C LEU A 112 0.56 -27.40 -4.61
N GLY A 113 1.61 -28.01 -4.06
CA GLY A 113 2.38 -27.44 -2.95
C GLY A 113 3.00 -26.09 -3.29
N ARG A 114 3.54 -25.93 -4.52
CA ARG A 114 4.15 -24.67 -4.98
C ARG A 114 3.10 -23.57 -5.08
N SER A 115 1.98 -23.88 -5.73
CA SER A 115 0.85 -22.96 -5.87
C SER A 115 0.28 -22.54 -4.52
N LEU A 116 0.17 -23.47 -3.57
CA LEU A 116 -0.28 -23.15 -2.21
C LEU A 116 0.69 -22.20 -1.51
N ASN A 117 1.99 -22.48 -1.53
CA ASN A 117 2.99 -21.60 -0.93
C ASN A 117 2.96 -20.19 -1.53
N THR A 118 2.80 -20.07 -2.85
CA THR A 118 2.62 -18.77 -3.52
C THR A 118 1.37 -18.05 -3.01
N ALA A 119 0.23 -18.75 -2.94
CA ALA A 119 -1.01 -18.17 -2.44
C ALA A 119 -0.86 -17.67 -0.99
N LEU A 120 -0.20 -18.45 -0.12
CA LEU A 120 0.06 -18.05 1.27
C LEU A 120 0.97 -16.82 1.37
N THR A 121 1.98 -16.71 0.50
CA THR A 121 2.82 -15.51 0.42
C THR A 121 2.02 -14.29 -0.01
N THR A 122 1.21 -14.40 -1.07
CA THR A 122 0.37 -13.29 -1.54
C THR A 122 -0.64 -12.86 -0.48
N VAL A 123 -1.28 -13.80 0.22
CA VAL A 123 -2.19 -13.47 1.33
C VAL A 123 -1.43 -12.77 2.47
N GLY A 124 -0.22 -13.22 2.79
CA GLY A 124 0.64 -12.57 3.77
C GLY A 124 0.98 -11.12 3.39
N GLU A 125 1.37 -10.88 2.14
CA GLU A 125 1.66 -9.54 1.61
C GLU A 125 0.43 -8.62 1.71
N VAL A 126 -0.75 -9.10 1.32
CA VAL A 126 -2.00 -8.35 1.46
C VAL A 126 -2.28 -7.98 2.92
N MET A 127 -2.09 -8.90 3.86
CA MET A 127 -2.28 -8.62 5.29
C MET A 127 -1.27 -7.60 5.83
N THR A 128 0.00 -7.66 5.38
CA THR A 128 0.99 -6.63 5.75
C THR A 128 0.64 -5.26 5.17
N GLY A 129 0.14 -5.19 3.93
CA GLY A 129 -0.34 -3.95 3.33
C GLY A 129 -1.56 -3.37 4.05
N PHE A 130 -2.46 -4.25 4.53
CA PHE A 130 -3.60 -3.86 5.35
C PHE A 130 -3.16 -3.28 6.70
N ALA A 131 -2.19 -3.90 7.38
CA ALA A 131 -1.64 -3.40 8.63
C ALA A 131 -1.01 -2.00 8.45
N HIS A 132 -0.21 -1.80 7.40
CA HIS A 132 0.35 -0.48 7.08
C HIS A 132 -0.73 0.58 6.78
N SER A 133 -1.82 0.19 6.14
CA SER A 133 -2.94 1.10 5.88
C SER A 133 -3.65 1.49 7.18
N ALA A 134 -3.84 0.53 8.10
CA ALA A 134 -4.41 0.79 9.42
C ALA A 134 -3.54 1.73 10.26
N ASP A 135 -2.21 1.58 10.22
CA ASP A 135 -1.27 2.51 10.85
C ASP A 135 -1.38 3.92 10.25
N GLY A 136 -1.50 4.00 8.92
CA GLY A 136 -1.71 5.25 8.20
C GLY A 136 -3.00 5.97 8.62
N VAL A 137 -4.10 5.22 8.77
CA VAL A 137 -5.38 5.73 9.29
C VAL A 137 -5.23 6.22 10.73
N THR A 138 -4.60 5.44 11.60
CA THR A 138 -4.37 5.82 12.99
C THR A 138 -3.58 7.14 13.10
N SER A 139 -2.48 7.26 12.34
CA SER A 139 -1.71 8.51 12.30
C SER A 139 -2.51 9.68 11.73
N ALA A 140 -3.35 9.45 10.72
CA ALA A 140 -4.23 10.49 10.19
C ALA A 140 -5.27 10.94 11.22
N SER A 141 -5.86 10.02 11.98
CA SER A 141 -6.80 10.31 13.06
C SER A 141 -6.14 11.13 14.17
N GLU A 142 -4.92 10.81 14.58
CA GLU A 142 -4.15 11.61 15.56
C GLU A 142 -3.91 13.03 15.06
N ARG A 143 -3.53 13.21 13.79
CA ARG A 143 -3.35 14.54 13.19
C ARG A 143 -4.65 15.33 13.12
N ILE A 144 -5.76 14.68 12.80
CA ILE A 144 -7.08 15.30 12.79
C ILE A 144 -7.46 15.75 14.20
N SER A 145 -7.25 14.90 15.21
CA SER A 145 -7.51 15.27 16.61
C SER A 145 -6.73 16.51 17.02
N GLY A 146 -5.42 16.55 16.71
CA GLY A 146 -4.60 17.74 17.00
C GLY A 146 -5.03 18.98 16.20
N LEU A 147 -5.51 18.80 14.96
CA LEU A 147 -6.07 19.91 14.18
C LEU A 147 -7.39 20.43 14.78
N SER A 148 -8.25 19.53 15.25
CA SER A 148 -9.50 19.89 15.94
C SER A 148 -9.24 20.73 17.19
N ASP A 149 -8.26 20.37 18.01
CA ASP A 149 -7.86 21.17 19.18
C ASP A 149 -7.39 22.57 18.78
N ARG A 150 -6.59 22.66 17.71
CA ARG A 150 -6.14 23.97 17.17
C ARG A 150 -7.30 24.80 16.65
N ILE A 151 -8.27 24.18 15.97
CA ILE A 151 -9.48 24.87 15.51
C ILE A 151 -10.30 25.38 16.69
N ALA A 152 -10.48 24.58 17.74
CA ALA A 152 -11.18 25.00 18.94
C ALA A 152 -10.51 26.21 19.59
N SER A 153 -9.18 26.17 19.78
CA SER A 153 -8.43 27.30 20.32
C SER A 153 -8.50 28.55 19.44
N GLY A 154 -8.44 28.39 18.11
CA GLY A 154 -8.58 29.50 17.17
C GLY A 154 -9.99 30.10 17.16
N ALA A 155 -11.02 29.27 17.37
CA ALA A 155 -12.40 29.74 17.50
C ALA A 155 -12.60 30.56 18.79
N GLU A 156 -12.04 30.12 19.92
CA GLU A 156 -12.03 30.87 21.18
C GLU A 156 -11.33 32.22 21.02
N GLU A 157 -10.14 32.24 20.40
CA GLU A 157 -9.41 33.48 20.14
C GLU A 157 -10.21 34.42 19.21
N SER A 158 -10.82 33.88 18.15
CA SER A 158 -11.62 34.66 17.21
C SER A 158 -12.88 35.23 17.88
N SER A 159 -13.48 34.51 18.82
CA SER A 159 -14.59 35.01 19.64
C SER A 159 -14.15 36.16 20.53
N ALA A 160 -13.03 36.01 21.26
CA ALA A 160 -12.49 37.07 22.10
C ALA A 160 -12.16 38.35 21.29
N ARG A 161 -11.63 38.19 20.07
CA ARG A 161 -11.38 39.31 19.17
C ARG A 161 -12.68 39.98 18.72
N ALA A 162 -13.74 39.22 18.46
CA ALA A 162 -15.05 39.78 18.12
C ALA A 162 -15.63 40.63 19.27
N ASP A 163 -15.46 40.20 20.53
CA ASP A 163 -15.87 40.99 21.70
C ASP A 163 -15.12 42.32 21.79
N VAL A 164 -13.79 42.30 21.56
CA VAL A 164 -12.98 43.54 21.53
C VAL A 164 -13.43 44.48 20.41
N VAL A 165 -13.74 43.94 19.23
CA VAL A 165 -14.27 44.74 18.10
C VAL A 165 -15.64 45.33 18.45
N ALA A 166 -16.53 44.57 19.08
CA ALA A 166 -17.84 45.05 19.50
C ALA A 166 -17.73 46.19 20.53
N ASP A 167 -16.85 46.05 21.53
CA ASP A 167 -16.61 47.12 22.50
C ASP A 167 -16.02 48.38 21.85
N THR A 168 -15.05 48.20 20.95
CA THR A 168 -14.45 49.30 20.17
C THR A 168 -15.51 50.00 19.32
N ALA A 169 -16.38 49.27 18.63
CA ALA A 169 -17.47 49.83 17.86
C ALA A 169 -18.46 50.61 18.75
N GLY A 170 -18.73 50.12 19.96
CA GLY A 170 -19.49 50.85 20.98
C GLY A 170 -18.81 52.16 21.37
N GLY A 171 -17.48 52.16 21.54
CA GLY A 171 -16.68 53.37 21.78
C GLY A 171 -16.74 54.37 20.63
N VAL A 172 -16.61 53.90 19.39
CA VAL A 172 -16.74 54.73 18.18
C VAL A 172 -18.13 55.35 18.09
N SER A 173 -19.18 54.57 18.35
CA SER A 173 -20.57 55.06 18.34
C SER A 173 -20.77 56.20 19.35
N ARG A 174 -20.28 56.04 20.58
CA ARG A 174 -20.30 57.11 21.60
C ARG A 174 -19.54 58.34 21.14
N ASN A 175 -18.40 58.17 20.47
CA ASN A 175 -17.60 59.28 19.96
C ASN A 175 -18.35 60.04 18.84
N VAL A 176 -19.00 59.32 17.92
CA VAL A 176 -19.85 59.92 16.88
C VAL A 176 -21.02 60.69 17.48
N GLN A 177 -21.68 60.15 18.52
CA GLN A 177 -22.72 60.87 19.26
C GLN A 177 -22.19 62.15 19.91
N GLY A 178 -21.00 62.10 20.51
CA GLY A 178 -20.32 63.28 21.05
C GLY A 178 -20.02 64.34 19.98
N VAL A 179 -19.53 63.93 18.81
CA VAL A 179 -19.27 64.83 17.68
C VAL A 179 -20.57 65.44 17.15
N ALA A 180 -21.66 64.68 17.09
CA ALA A 180 -22.97 65.19 16.67
C ALA A 180 -23.48 66.26 17.64
N ALA A 181 -23.45 65.98 18.95
CA ALA A 181 -23.82 66.95 19.98
C ALA A 181 -22.95 68.22 19.95
N ALA A 182 -21.63 68.06 19.78
CA ALA A 182 -20.71 69.19 19.61
C ALA A 182 -21.03 70.01 18.36
N SER A 183 -21.44 69.35 17.26
CA SER A 183 -21.85 70.00 16.02
C SER A 183 -23.15 70.77 16.17
N GLU A 184 -24.12 70.25 16.93
CA GLU A 184 -25.36 70.96 17.27
C GLU A 184 -25.10 72.22 18.09
N GLN A 185 -24.24 72.11 19.11
CA GLN A 185 -23.83 73.24 19.94
C GLN A 185 -23.05 74.28 19.12
N MET A 186 -22.15 73.85 18.25
CA MET A 186 -21.44 74.73 17.33
C MET A 186 -22.42 75.44 16.37
N GLY A 187 -23.45 74.73 15.90
CA GLY A 187 -24.54 75.31 15.12
C GLY A 187 -25.38 76.34 15.89
N SER A 188 -25.61 76.15 17.20
CA SER A 188 -26.25 77.18 18.04
C SER A 188 -25.36 78.41 18.19
N SER A 189 -24.08 78.23 18.49
CA SER A 189 -23.11 79.33 18.62
C SER A 189 -22.96 80.14 17.34
N ILE A 190 -22.91 79.48 16.17
CA ILE A 190 -22.87 80.17 14.87
C ILE A 190 -24.13 81.03 14.67
N ARG A 191 -25.32 80.51 15.01
CA ARG A 191 -26.57 81.30 14.94
C ARG A 191 -26.56 82.49 15.89
N GLU A 192 -26.02 82.33 17.09
CA GLU A 192 -25.86 83.41 18.07
C GLU A 192 -24.87 84.48 17.58
N ILE A 193 -23.72 84.07 17.06
CA ILE A 193 -22.72 84.97 16.45
C ILE A 193 -23.35 85.74 15.28
N ALA A 194 -24.09 85.07 14.40
CA ALA A 194 -24.77 85.70 13.29
C ALA A 194 -25.80 86.74 13.76
N ARG A 195 -26.56 86.42 14.83
CA ARG A 195 -27.52 87.35 15.44
C ARG A 195 -26.81 88.58 16.03
N ASN A 196 -25.78 88.37 16.84
CA ASN A 196 -24.96 89.43 17.44
C ASN A 196 -24.31 90.33 16.37
N ALA A 197 -23.78 89.73 15.30
CA ALA A 197 -23.19 90.48 14.18
C ALA A 197 -24.24 91.33 13.44
N ASN A 198 -25.45 90.81 13.25
CA ASN A 198 -26.55 91.55 12.64
C ASN A 198 -27.03 92.70 13.54
N GLU A 199 -27.18 92.46 14.85
CA GLU A 199 -27.50 93.50 15.84
C GLU A 199 -26.42 94.59 15.86
N ALA A 200 -25.14 94.23 15.88
CA ALA A 200 -24.03 95.16 15.81
C ALA A 200 -24.05 95.97 14.50
N ALA A 201 -24.38 95.35 13.37
CA ALA A 201 -24.52 96.05 12.09
C ALA A 201 -25.70 97.05 12.09
N VAL A 202 -26.85 96.69 12.68
CA VAL A 202 -28.00 97.59 12.85
C VAL A 202 -27.64 98.76 13.76
N ALA A 203 -27.03 98.49 14.91
CA ALA A 203 -26.54 99.51 15.84
C ALA A 203 -25.50 100.43 15.16
N GLY A 204 -24.58 99.86 14.36
CA GLY A 204 -23.61 100.62 13.56
C GLY A 204 -24.28 101.55 12.55
N ARG A 205 -25.34 101.09 11.86
CA ARG A 205 -26.13 101.96 10.95
C ARG A 205 -26.88 103.06 11.71
N ALA A 206 -27.43 102.75 12.89
CA ALA A 206 -28.09 103.74 13.74
C ALA A 206 -27.09 104.81 14.23
N MET A 207 -25.91 104.40 14.69
CA MET A 207 -24.82 105.31 15.05
C MET A 207 -24.33 106.15 13.86
N ALA A 208 -24.24 105.56 12.66
CA ALA A 208 -23.87 106.30 11.45
C ALA A 208 -24.92 107.36 11.08
N ARG A 209 -26.21 107.07 11.22
CA ARG A 209 -27.29 108.05 11.04
C ARG A 209 -27.23 109.15 12.10
N HIS A 210 -27.10 108.78 13.38
CA HIS A 210 -26.99 109.74 14.48
C HIS A 210 -25.72 110.60 14.39
N GLY A 211 -24.63 110.05 13.85
CA GLY A 211 -23.40 110.79 13.54
C GLY A 211 -23.56 111.74 12.34
N ASN A 212 -24.42 111.40 11.38
CA ASN A 212 -24.76 112.28 10.26
C ASN A 212 -25.71 113.41 10.70
N ASP A 213 -26.65 113.13 11.59
CA ASP A 213 -27.49 114.15 12.26
C ASP A 213 -26.65 115.08 13.15
N HIS A 214 -25.66 114.55 13.86
CA HIS A 214 -24.70 115.39 14.59
C HIS A 214 -23.77 116.21 13.68
N ARG A 215 -23.50 115.78 12.45
CA ARG A 215 -22.81 116.62 11.44
C ARG A 215 -23.67 117.77 10.92
N HIS A 216 -24.99 117.74 11.09
CA HIS A 216 -25.89 118.85 10.73
C HIS A 216 -26.34 119.74 11.92
N GLY A 217 -26.05 119.36 13.17
CA GLY A 217 -26.50 120.10 14.37
C GLY A 217 -25.44 120.64 15.32
N GLY A 218 -24.15 120.60 14.99
CA GLY A 218 -23.07 120.81 15.98
C GLY A 218 -21.90 121.66 15.53
N ALA A 219 -22.16 122.87 14.99
CA ALA A 219 -21.16 123.93 15.02
C ALA A 219 -21.24 124.65 16.38
N THR A 220 -20.09 124.71 17.08
CA THR A 220 -19.73 125.54 18.25
C THR A 220 -19.47 124.74 19.53
N GLY A 221 -18.23 124.84 20.03
CA GLY A 221 -17.82 124.28 21.32
C GLY A 221 -16.33 123.97 21.38
N ARG A 222 -15.50 125.01 21.58
CA ARG A 222 -14.04 124.89 21.74
C ARG A 222 -13.64 124.26 23.08
N SER A 223 -12.61 123.44 22.99
CA SER A 223 -11.48 123.20 23.91
C SER A 223 -11.75 122.81 25.36
N ARG A 224 -11.23 121.63 25.74
CA ARG A 224 -10.22 121.50 26.80
C ARG A 224 -9.54 120.12 26.74
N SER A 225 -8.22 120.16 26.62
CA SER A 225 -7.31 119.02 26.72
C SER A 225 -7.16 118.54 28.16
N PRO A 226 -7.02 117.22 28.37
CA PRO A 226 -6.05 116.75 29.34
C PRO A 226 -5.11 115.67 28.80
N ARG A 227 -3.83 115.91 29.07
CA ARG A 227 -2.73 114.99 29.37
C ARG A 227 -2.86 113.51 28.97
N ARG A 228 -2.02 113.17 28.01
CA ARG A 228 -1.36 111.87 27.78
C ARG A 228 -0.91 111.21 29.10
N SER A 229 -1.37 109.99 29.35
CA SER A 229 -0.61 108.99 30.11
C SER A 229 -0.65 107.67 29.32
N LYS A 230 0.54 107.10 29.08
CA LYS A 230 0.71 105.86 28.32
C LYS A 230 0.24 104.68 29.19
N PRO A 231 -0.54 103.72 28.68
CA PRO A 231 -0.68 102.43 29.35
C PRO A 231 0.66 101.68 29.27
N PRO A 232 1.07 100.95 30.32
CA PRO A 232 2.28 100.13 30.28
C PRO A 232 2.11 98.99 29.28
N THR A 233 3.14 98.77 28.47
CA THR A 233 3.32 97.55 27.69
C THR A 233 3.50 96.38 28.65
N ASN A 234 2.45 95.59 28.88
CA ASN A 234 2.60 94.29 29.53
C ASN A 234 3.03 93.27 28.47
N SER A 235 4.34 93.16 28.27
CA SER A 235 4.96 92.01 27.64
C SER A 235 5.18 90.92 28.70
N SER A 236 4.13 90.19 29.06
CA SER A 236 4.28 88.88 29.71
C SER A 236 3.78 87.81 28.75
N ARG A 237 4.73 86.94 28.40
CA ARG A 237 4.62 85.88 27.42
C ARG A 237 3.63 84.83 27.92
N TYR A 238 2.51 84.63 27.23
CA TYR A 238 1.91 83.29 27.24
C TYR A 238 2.82 82.40 26.40
N ARG A 239 3.59 81.54 27.07
CA ARG A 239 4.22 80.38 26.43
C ARG A 239 3.07 79.43 26.11
N VAL A 240 2.54 79.51 24.88
CA VAL A 240 1.76 78.41 24.32
C VAL A 240 2.75 77.24 24.20
N SER A 241 2.66 76.30 25.13
CA SER A 241 3.25 74.99 24.97
C SER A 241 2.41 74.26 23.92
N SER A 242 2.66 74.55 22.65
CA SER A 242 2.26 73.66 21.57
C SER A 242 3.22 72.48 21.63
N SER A 243 2.96 71.54 22.55
CA SER A 243 3.45 70.19 22.38
C SER A 243 2.71 69.63 21.16
N PRO A 244 3.40 69.19 20.09
CA PRO A 244 2.74 68.39 19.08
C PRO A 244 2.17 67.14 19.77
N TRP A 245 0.90 66.84 19.52
CA TRP A 245 0.17 65.69 20.06
C TRP A 245 0.74 64.32 19.61
N TRP A 246 1.87 64.29 18.92
CA TRP A 246 2.57 63.07 18.49
C TRP A 246 3.84 62.74 19.29
N ALA A 247 4.26 63.57 20.26
CA ALA A 247 5.39 63.25 21.13
C ALA A 247 4.95 62.43 22.35
N GLY A 248 4.65 61.15 22.13
CA GLY A 248 4.23 60.25 23.21
C GLY A 248 3.77 58.86 22.78
N SER A 249 4.62 58.09 22.09
CA SER A 249 4.64 56.63 22.29
C SER A 249 6.01 56.10 21.92
N GLY A 250 6.69 55.49 22.90
CA GLY A 250 7.82 54.63 22.61
C GLY A 250 7.36 53.49 21.71
N SER A 251 7.91 53.43 20.51
CA SER A 251 7.95 52.23 19.70
C SER A 251 9.42 51.82 19.61
N GLU A 252 9.73 50.68 20.22
CA GLU A 252 11.00 49.99 20.00
C GLU A 252 11.20 49.79 18.50
N ALA A 253 12.30 50.32 18.00
CA ALA A 253 12.76 50.11 16.64
C ALA A 253 13.19 48.66 16.47
N VAL A 254 12.39 47.86 15.78
CA VAL A 254 12.84 46.60 15.19
C VAL A 254 13.79 46.95 14.04
N ALA A 255 15.07 46.61 14.22
CA ALA A 255 16.11 46.79 13.23
C ALA A 255 15.85 45.89 12.01
N LEU A 256 15.45 46.51 10.89
CA LEU A 256 15.52 45.92 9.56
C LEU A 256 16.83 46.35 8.91
N THR A 257 17.84 45.48 8.97
CA THR A 257 19.06 45.57 8.16
C THR A 257 18.74 45.36 6.67
N PRO A 258 19.19 46.25 5.77
CA PRO A 258 19.15 46.00 4.33
C PRO A 258 20.45 45.29 3.89
N PRO A 259 20.43 44.30 2.99
CA PRO A 259 21.65 43.86 2.33
C PRO A 259 21.97 44.77 1.14
N ALA A 260 23.25 45.17 1.08
CA ALA A 260 23.82 45.97 0.02
C ALA A 260 23.99 45.17 -1.30
N SER A 261 23.77 45.87 -2.41
CA SER A 261 24.27 45.62 -3.77
C SER A 261 25.81 45.64 -3.78
N ARG A 262 26.63 45.01 -4.66
CA ARG A 262 26.63 44.59 -6.10
C ARG A 262 28.04 43.92 -6.38
N PRO A 263 28.54 43.62 -7.61
CA PRO A 263 28.11 42.74 -8.73
C PRO A 263 29.20 41.74 -9.23
N GLU A 264 28.94 41.09 -10.39
CA GLU A 264 29.83 40.35 -11.33
C GLU A 264 30.32 38.94 -10.92
N GLY A 265 30.21 37.86 -11.69
CA GLY A 265 29.64 37.59 -13.01
C GLY A 265 30.03 36.17 -13.47
N SER A 266 29.08 35.40 -14.03
CA SER A 266 29.32 34.36 -15.05
C SER A 266 27.97 33.83 -15.58
N ARG A 267 27.82 33.92 -16.90
CA ARG A 267 26.65 33.66 -17.77
C ARG A 267 25.97 32.29 -17.59
N PRO A 268 24.69 32.17 -17.99
CA PRO A 268 24.19 30.99 -18.70
C PRO A 268 23.71 31.32 -20.12
N GLU A 269 23.92 30.36 -21.01
CA GLU A 269 23.66 30.44 -22.45
C GLU A 269 22.20 30.14 -22.79
N GLY A 270 21.70 30.87 -23.79
CA GLY A 270 20.28 31.10 -24.04
C GLY A 270 19.56 30.02 -24.82
N SER A 271 18.28 29.87 -24.48
CA SER A 271 17.22 29.30 -25.31
C SER A 271 16.68 30.36 -26.29
N ARG A 272 16.62 30.02 -27.58
CA ARG A 272 15.79 30.73 -28.58
C ARG A 272 14.71 29.79 -29.13
N PRO A 273 13.50 30.28 -29.42
CA PRO A 273 12.46 29.52 -30.12
C PRO A 273 12.38 29.90 -31.60
N GLU A 274 12.04 28.95 -32.46
CA GLU A 274 11.47 29.21 -33.78
C GLU A 274 10.56 28.03 -34.17
N GLY A 275 9.35 28.33 -34.61
CA GLY A 275 8.39 27.36 -35.12
C GLY A 275 8.29 27.39 -36.64
N SER A 276 7.90 26.26 -37.25
CA SER A 276 6.93 26.17 -38.36
C SER A 276 6.91 24.75 -38.96
N ALA A 277 5.77 24.07 -38.74
CA ALA A 277 4.99 23.12 -39.55
C ALA A 277 5.60 22.09 -40.57
N PRO A 278 4.88 20.98 -40.86
CA PRO A 278 5.35 19.73 -41.50
C PRO A 278 4.93 19.62 -43.00
N PRO A 279 5.19 18.52 -43.77
CA PRO A 279 4.35 17.29 -43.72
C PRO A 279 4.99 15.96 -44.23
N GLY A 280 4.25 14.84 -44.04
CA GLY A 280 4.33 13.59 -44.84
C GLY A 280 5.43 12.61 -44.45
N GLY A 281 5.26 11.28 -44.38
CA GLY A 281 4.22 10.40 -44.90
C GLY A 281 4.89 9.18 -45.56
N ARG A 282 4.58 7.98 -45.05
CA ARG A 282 4.65 6.64 -45.69
C ARG A 282 6.05 6.04 -45.98
N VAL A 283 6.40 4.88 -45.40
CA VAL A 283 6.13 3.46 -45.78
C VAL A 283 7.25 2.84 -46.65
N SER A 284 7.68 1.65 -46.20
CA SER A 284 8.23 0.50 -46.95
C SER A 284 9.70 0.39 -47.34
N ALA A 285 10.27 -0.73 -46.86
CA ALA A 285 10.86 -1.85 -47.63
C ALA A 285 12.39 -2.07 -47.61
N ALA A 286 12.71 -3.28 -47.12
CA ALA A 286 13.54 -4.32 -47.75
C ALA A 286 15.09 -4.24 -47.71
N GLY A 287 15.67 -5.45 -47.50
CA GLY A 287 17.09 -5.81 -47.63
C GLY A 287 17.60 -6.49 -46.36
N SER A 288 17.41 -7.79 -46.10
CA SER A 288 17.98 -9.00 -46.74
C SER A 288 19.52 -9.03 -46.85
N GLY A 289 20.13 -10.09 -46.30
CA GLY A 289 21.57 -10.40 -46.39
C GLY A 289 22.13 -11.03 -45.10
N SER A 290 21.81 -12.29 -44.78
CA SER A 290 22.60 -13.51 -45.06
C SER A 290 24.03 -13.55 -44.47
N SER A 291 24.25 -14.45 -43.49
CA SER A 291 25.41 -15.35 -43.39
C SER A 291 25.36 -16.23 -42.12
N PRO A 292 25.51 -17.57 -42.22
CA PRO A 292 25.54 -18.49 -41.10
C PRO A 292 26.97 -18.87 -40.70
N ARG A 293 27.26 -19.01 -39.41
CA ARG A 293 28.49 -19.67 -38.92
C ARG A 293 28.18 -20.90 -38.08
N ARG A 294 28.44 -22.05 -38.71
CA ARG A 294 28.72 -23.35 -38.08
C ARG A 294 29.99 -23.25 -37.24
N GLY A 295 30.03 -23.96 -36.11
CA GLY A 295 31.21 -24.08 -35.27
C GLY A 295 31.08 -25.23 -34.28
N SER A 296 31.17 -26.45 -34.80
CA SER A 296 31.33 -27.70 -34.06
C SER A 296 32.64 -27.73 -33.27
N TRP A 297 32.60 -28.10 -31.98
CA TRP A 297 33.76 -28.67 -31.29
C TRP A 297 33.37 -29.92 -30.51
N ARG A 298 33.73 -31.06 -31.12
CA ARG A 298 33.98 -32.35 -30.46
C ARG A 298 35.44 -32.34 -29.97
N ARG A 299 35.70 -32.83 -28.75
CA ARG A 299 36.87 -33.62 -28.30
C ARG A 299 36.61 -34.01 -26.82
N HIS A 300 36.44 -35.29 -26.49
CA HIS A 300 37.44 -36.36 -26.26
C HIS A 300 38.47 -36.07 -25.16
N GLY A 301 38.45 -36.93 -24.13
CA GLY A 301 39.51 -37.14 -23.11
C GLY A 301 38.90 -37.78 -21.85
N ALA A 302 38.89 -39.12 -21.72
CA ALA A 302 39.91 -39.94 -21.01
C ALA A 302 39.73 -39.88 -19.47
N VAL A 303 39.20 -40.92 -18.80
CA VAL A 303 39.85 -42.17 -18.33
C VAL A 303 40.59 -42.03 -16.99
N ARG A 304 40.20 -42.92 -16.04
CA ARG A 304 40.92 -43.53 -14.88
C ARG A 304 40.93 -42.87 -13.49
N GLY A 305 40.67 -43.73 -12.49
CA GLY A 305 41.12 -43.65 -11.09
C GLY A 305 40.13 -44.27 -10.10
N ARG A 306 39.94 -45.61 -10.04
CA ARG A 306 40.52 -46.56 -9.07
C ARG A 306 40.51 -46.15 -7.57
N ARG A 307 39.82 -46.98 -6.79
CA ARG A 307 40.08 -47.46 -5.41
C ARG A 307 40.10 -46.42 -4.27
N ARG A 308 39.15 -46.55 -3.34
CA ARG A 308 39.36 -47.25 -2.06
C ARG A 308 38.11 -48.02 -1.69
#